data_AF-A0A9Q0EE26-F1
#
_entry.id   AF-A0A9Q0EE26-F1
#
_cell.length_a   1.000
_cell.length_b   1.000
_cell.length_c   1.000
_cell.angle_alpha   90.00
_cell.angle_beta   90.00
_cell.angle_gamma   90.00
#
_symmetry.space_group_name_H-M   'P 1'
#
loop_
_entity.id
_entity.type
_entity.pdbx_description
1 polymer ?
#
loop_
_entity_poly.entity_id
_entity_poly.type
_entity_poly.pdbx_seq_one_letter_code
_entity_poly.pdbx_strand_id
1 'polypeptide(L)'
;MDVNQAKQEHLLALKVMRLTKPTLFTNMPVTCEERDLPGDLFAQLMKSDPSTIKGAETLMLGEMLTLPQNFGNIFLGETFSCYISVHNDSIKVVKDILVKADLQTSSQRLSLSASNSAVTELKPECCIDDVIHHEVKEIGTHILVCAVSYTTQFGEKLYFRKFFKFQVLKPLDVKTKFYNAEVRAACPSELPHLRLPSRLVNGNIISSASNHQRG
;
A
#
# COMPACT_ATOMS: atom_id res chain seq x y z
N MET A 1 7.16 -21.07 24.75
CA MET A 1 8.52 -20.72 25.20
C MET A 1 9.00 -19.58 24.33
N ASP A 2 8.65 -18.35 24.69
CA ASP A 2 9.12 -17.15 23.99
C ASP A 2 10.55 -16.86 24.45
N VAL A 3 11.52 -17.40 23.70
CA VAL A 3 12.92 -17.04 23.87
C VAL A 3 13.07 -15.60 23.40
N ASN A 4 13.04 -14.68 24.36
CA ASN A 4 13.35 -13.28 24.17
C ASN A 4 14.83 -13.20 23.75
N GLN A 5 15.07 -13.31 22.44
CA GLN A 5 16.40 -13.33 21.87
C GLN A 5 17.01 -11.94 22.12
N ALA A 6 17.99 -11.87 23.03
CA ALA A 6 18.77 -10.67 23.27
C ALA A 6 19.20 -10.09 21.92
N LYS A 7 19.11 -8.76 21.78
CA LYS A 7 19.39 -8.03 20.54
C LYS A 7 20.86 -8.26 20.14
N GLN A 8 21.12 -9.36 19.45
CA GLN A 8 22.44 -9.74 18.99
C GLN A 8 22.88 -8.70 17.97
N GLU A 9 24.09 -8.18 18.14
CA GLU A 9 24.64 -7.22 17.21
C GLU A 9 25.03 -7.96 15.92
N HIS A 10 24.47 -7.52 14.79
CA HIS A 10 24.73 -8.11 13.48
C HIS A 10 25.62 -7.20 12.65
N LEU A 11 26.53 -7.80 11.89
CA LEU A 11 27.43 -7.07 10.98
C LEU A 11 26.71 -6.61 9.70
N LEU A 12 25.64 -7.30 9.34
CA LEU A 12 24.84 -7.00 8.16
C LEU A 12 23.56 -6.27 8.53
N ALA A 13 23.22 -5.25 7.76
CA ALA A 13 21.97 -4.51 7.85
C ALA A 13 21.02 -4.93 6.72
N LEU A 14 19.78 -5.26 7.07
CA LEU A 14 18.72 -5.53 6.11
C LEU A 14 17.76 -4.35 6.01
N LYS A 15 17.59 -3.85 4.78
CA LYS A 15 16.63 -2.82 4.40
C LYS A 15 15.66 -3.37 3.36
N VAL A 16 14.38 -3.02 3.51
CA VAL A 16 13.33 -3.38 2.56
C VAL A 16 12.54 -2.13 2.20
N MET A 17 12.29 -1.94 0.92
CA MET A 17 11.55 -0.81 0.40
C MET A 17 10.47 -1.31 -0.55
N ARG A 18 9.23 -0.84 -0.39
CA ARG A 18 8.19 -1.05 -1.40
C ARG A 18 8.56 -0.21 -2.63
N LEU A 19 8.48 -0.82 -3.81
CA LEU A 19 8.62 -0.13 -5.07
C LEU A 19 7.23 0.26 -5.58
N THR A 20 7.03 1.53 -5.88
CA THR A 20 5.85 2.05 -6.56
C THR A 20 6.22 2.40 -7.99
N LYS A 21 5.41 1.97 -8.97
CA LYS A 21 5.59 2.44 -10.35
C LYS A 21 5.26 3.93 -10.39
N PRO A 22 6.20 4.79 -10.83
CA PRO A 22 5.86 6.18 -11.09
C PRO A 22 4.79 6.22 -12.20
N THR A 23 3.72 6.95 -11.96
CA THR A 23 2.66 7.18 -12.94
C THR A 23 2.82 8.58 -13.49
N LEU A 24 2.93 8.68 -14.82
CA LEU A 24 2.88 9.97 -15.49
C LEU A 24 1.40 10.34 -15.65
N PHE A 25 0.96 11.38 -14.95
CA PHE A 25 -0.39 11.91 -15.15
C PHE A 25 -0.36 12.81 -16.39
N THR A 26 -1.11 12.46 -17.44
CA THR A 26 -1.14 13.26 -18.67
C THR A 26 -2.29 14.25 -18.64
N ASN A 27 -1.95 15.52 -18.48
CA ASN A 27 -2.89 16.62 -18.71
C ASN A 27 -2.99 16.83 -20.21
N MET A 28 -4.18 17.12 -20.74
CA MET A 28 -4.26 17.68 -22.08
C MET A 28 -3.74 19.12 -21.99
N PRO A 29 -2.63 19.47 -22.68
CA PRO A 29 -2.10 20.82 -22.59
C PRO A 29 -3.13 21.78 -23.18
N VAL A 30 -3.58 22.73 -22.38
CA VAL A 30 -4.46 23.81 -22.84
C VAL A 30 -3.54 24.90 -23.39
N THR A 31 -3.48 25.02 -24.71
CA THR A 31 -2.73 26.10 -25.37
C THR A 31 -3.68 27.25 -25.68
N CYS A 32 -3.22 28.48 -25.46
CA CYS A 32 -3.90 29.69 -25.90
C CYS A 32 -3.17 30.24 -27.12
N GLU A 33 -3.91 30.68 -28.13
CA GLU A 33 -3.37 31.48 -29.23
C GLU A 33 -3.10 32.91 -28.75
N GLU A 34 -2.23 33.65 -29.42
CA GLU A 34 -1.94 35.07 -29.10
C GLU A 34 -3.18 35.97 -29.14
N ARG A 35 -4.24 35.52 -29.85
CA ARG A 35 -5.51 36.24 -29.98
C ARG A 35 -6.53 35.85 -28.92
N ASP A 36 -6.26 34.82 -28.12
CA ASP A 36 -7.15 34.41 -27.04
C ASP A 36 -7.06 35.41 -25.88
N LEU A 37 -8.17 35.59 -25.16
CA LEU A 37 -8.28 36.51 -24.02
C LEU A 37 -7.14 36.37 -22.97
N PRO A 38 -6.69 35.15 -22.61
CA PRO A 38 -5.53 34.97 -21.72
C PRO A 38 -4.16 35.16 -22.39
N GLY A 39 -4.07 35.24 -23.72
CA GLY A 39 -2.82 35.48 -24.46
C GLY A 39 -1.66 34.55 -24.06
N ASP A 40 -0.54 35.14 -23.66
CA ASP A 40 0.69 34.46 -23.26
C ASP A 40 0.81 34.17 -21.74
N LEU A 41 -0.23 34.50 -20.96
CA LEU A 41 -0.22 34.39 -19.50
C LEU A 41 0.18 32.99 -19.03
N PHE A 42 -0.33 31.96 -19.69
CA PHE A 42 -0.02 30.57 -19.38
C PHE A 42 1.47 30.24 -19.61
N ALA A 43 2.03 30.67 -20.75
CA ALA A 43 3.45 30.46 -21.05
C ALA A 43 4.35 31.21 -20.07
N GLN A 44 3.94 32.40 -19.63
CA GLN A 44 4.68 33.19 -18.65
C GLN A 44 4.66 32.56 -17.26
N LEU A 45 3.51 32.01 -16.83
CA LEU A 45 3.39 31.26 -15.59
C LEU A 45 4.28 30.01 -15.60
N MET A 46 4.26 29.23 -16.69
CA MET A 46 5.11 28.04 -16.81
C MET A 46 6.61 28.38 -16.79
N LYS A 47 7.02 29.49 -17.42
CA LYS A 47 8.42 29.97 -17.36
C LYS A 47 8.86 30.37 -15.95
N SER A 48 7.93 30.81 -15.11
CA SER A 48 8.20 31.20 -13.72
C SER A 48 8.23 30.01 -12.75
N ASP A 49 7.67 28.87 -13.15
CA ASP A 49 7.64 27.66 -12.33
C ASP A 49 9.02 26.96 -12.34
N PRO A 50 9.65 26.75 -11.17
CA PRO A 50 10.93 26.05 -11.07
C PRO A 50 10.88 24.58 -11.47
N SER A 51 9.70 23.96 -11.55
CA SER A 51 9.50 22.58 -11.99
C SER A 51 9.45 22.43 -13.52
N THR A 52 9.39 23.54 -14.25
CA THR A 52 9.29 23.56 -15.71
C THR A 52 10.65 23.41 -16.38
N ILE A 53 10.70 22.57 -17.41
CA ILE A 53 11.88 22.38 -18.25
C ILE A 53 11.91 23.48 -19.33
N LYS A 54 13.02 24.22 -19.40
CA LYS A 54 13.24 25.26 -20.42
C LYS A 54 13.10 24.68 -21.84
N GLY A 55 12.27 25.31 -22.67
CA GLY A 55 11.95 24.84 -24.03
C GLY A 55 10.85 23.77 -24.09
N ALA A 56 10.29 23.33 -22.96
CA ALA A 56 9.20 22.38 -22.87
C ALA A 56 8.05 22.93 -21.98
N GLU A 57 7.91 24.24 -21.90
CA GLU A 57 6.95 24.94 -21.03
C GLU A 57 5.50 24.54 -21.32
N THR A 58 5.19 24.30 -22.60
CA THR A 58 3.85 23.88 -23.07
C THR A 58 3.50 22.46 -22.65
N LEU A 59 4.47 21.62 -22.27
CA LEU A 59 4.25 20.22 -21.94
C LEU A 59 3.89 19.98 -20.47
N MET A 60 3.98 21.00 -19.60
CA MET A 60 3.66 20.91 -18.17
C MET A 60 4.30 19.74 -17.43
N LEU A 61 5.49 19.29 -17.86
CA LEU A 61 6.11 18.05 -17.36
C LEU A 61 6.32 18.03 -15.84
N GLY A 62 6.52 19.19 -15.21
CA GLY A 62 6.65 19.31 -13.76
C GLY A 62 5.39 18.90 -12.98
N GLU A 63 4.21 19.24 -13.49
CA GLU A 63 2.92 18.90 -12.87
C GLU A 63 2.48 17.46 -13.15
N MET A 64 3.04 16.82 -14.17
CA MET A 64 2.72 15.44 -14.57
C MET A 64 3.34 14.39 -13.63
N LEU A 65 4.32 14.79 -12.81
CA LEU A 65 5.03 13.93 -11.87
C LEU A 65 4.36 13.93 -10.50
N THR A 66 3.17 13.34 -10.43
CA THR A 66 2.49 13.15 -9.15
C THR A 66 2.88 11.81 -8.53
N LEU A 67 3.11 11.81 -7.22
CA LEU A 67 3.20 10.56 -6.47
C LEU A 67 1.81 9.89 -6.51
N PRO A 68 1.71 8.56 -6.68
CA PRO A 68 0.42 7.89 -6.69
C PRO A 68 -0.41 8.26 -5.46
N GLN A 69 -1.66 8.64 -5.67
CA GLN A 69 -2.58 9.15 -4.64
C GLN A 69 -2.74 8.19 -3.44
N ASN A 70 -2.46 6.89 -3.64
CA ASN A 70 -2.56 5.83 -2.64
C ASN A 70 -1.20 5.28 -2.18
N PHE A 71 -0.28 6.17 -1.79
CA PHE A 71 1.00 5.78 -1.23
C PHE A 71 0.82 4.97 0.07
N GLY A 72 1.08 3.67 0.00
CA GLY A 72 1.01 2.76 1.16
C GLY A 72 -0.13 1.74 1.11
N ASN A 73 -1.17 1.94 0.30
CA ASN A 73 -2.23 0.92 0.12
C ASN A 73 -1.78 -0.13 -0.90
N ILE A 74 -2.09 -1.40 -0.61
CA ILE A 74 -1.90 -2.52 -1.53
C ILE A 74 -3.27 -3.14 -1.72
N PHE A 75 -3.67 -3.35 -2.98
CA PHE A 75 -4.97 -3.92 -3.31
C PHE A 75 -4.85 -5.34 -3.83
N LEU A 76 -5.91 -6.12 -3.63
CA LEU A 76 -6.05 -7.43 -4.24
C LEU A 76 -5.91 -7.31 -5.77
N GLY A 77 -5.10 -8.19 -6.37
CA GLY A 77 -4.83 -8.22 -7.81
C GLY A 77 -3.70 -7.29 -8.26
N GLU A 78 -3.16 -6.43 -7.38
CA GLU A 78 -1.96 -5.66 -7.72
C GLU A 78 -0.69 -6.53 -7.64
N THR A 79 0.36 -6.11 -8.35
CA THR A 79 1.70 -6.65 -8.15
C THR A 79 2.39 -5.88 -7.03
N PHE A 80 2.61 -6.54 -5.90
CA PHE A 80 3.50 -6.06 -4.85
C PHE A 80 4.94 -6.20 -5.34
N SER A 81 5.62 -5.06 -5.50
CA SER A 81 7.05 -4.99 -5.80
C SER A 81 7.81 -4.48 -4.58
N CYS A 82 8.89 -5.15 -4.19
CA CYS A 82 9.79 -4.66 -3.17
C CYS A 82 11.26 -4.85 -3.55
N TYR A 83 12.09 -3.91 -3.10
CA TYR A 83 13.54 -3.98 -3.14
C TYR A 83 14.04 -4.41 -1.77
N ILE A 84 14.86 -5.44 -1.75
CA ILE A 84 15.53 -5.97 -0.57
C ILE A 84 17.01 -5.70 -0.75
N SER A 85 17.63 -5.13 0.28
CA SER A 85 19.07 -4.95 0.28
C SER A 85 19.70 -5.33 1.60
N VAL A 86 20.74 -6.16 1.51
CA VAL A 86 21.59 -6.57 2.63
C VAL A 86 22.92 -5.85 2.50
N HIS A 87 23.17 -4.90 3.39
CA HIS A 87 24.38 -4.10 3.41
C HIS A 87 25.35 -4.63 4.46
N ASN A 88 26.64 -4.60 4.14
CA ASN A 88 27.70 -4.79 5.12
C ASN A 88 28.21 -3.42 5.60
N ASP A 89 27.56 -2.89 6.63
CA ASP A 89 27.95 -1.62 7.28
C ASP A 89 29.15 -1.80 8.24
N SER A 90 29.71 -3.01 8.30
CA SER A 90 30.85 -3.33 9.14
C SER A 90 32.16 -3.20 8.36
N ILE A 91 33.26 -2.98 9.08
CA ILE A 91 34.62 -3.01 8.52
C ILE A 91 35.14 -4.43 8.25
N LYS A 92 34.34 -5.47 8.51
CA LYS A 92 34.74 -6.87 8.44
C LYS A 92 34.19 -7.51 7.16
N VAL A 93 34.94 -8.44 6.60
CA VAL A 93 34.47 -9.27 5.49
C VAL A 93 33.55 -10.37 6.04
N VAL A 94 32.43 -10.58 5.36
CA VAL A 94 31.44 -11.61 5.69
C VAL A 94 31.40 -12.66 4.58
N LYS A 95 31.16 -13.93 4.92
CA LYS A 95 31.17 -15.07 3.98
C LYS A 95 29.86 -15.86 4.02
N ASP A 96 29.65 -16.69 2.99
CA ASP A 96 28.52 -17.62 2.87
C ASP A 96 27.16 -16.96 3.14
N ILE A 97 26.90 -15.82 2.50
CA ILE A 97 25.67 -15.05 2.70
C ILE A 97 24.53 -15.72 1.94
N LEU A 98 23.45 -15.99 2.66
CA LEU A 98 22.21 -16.53 2.11
C LEU A 98 21.06 -15.64 2.55
N VAL A 99 20.33 -15.13 1.57
CA VAL A 99 19.13 -14.30 1.76
C VAL A 99 17.92 -15.13 1.37
N LYS A 100 16.91 -15.16 2.24
CA LYS A 100 15.63 -15.82 1.99
C LYS A 100 14.51 -14.83 2.24
N ALA A 101 13.54 -14.77 1.33
CA ALA A 101 12.33 -14.01 1.51
C ALA A 101 11.11 -14.94 1.41
N ASP A 102 10.27 -14.92 2.42
CA ASP A 102 9.01 -15.64 2.44
C ASP A 102 7.86 -14.64 2.61
N LEU A 103 6.75 -14.87 1.94
CA LEU A 103 5.51 -14.14 2.17
C LEU A 103 4.54 -15.03 2.94
N GLN A 104 4.18 -14.59 4.14
CA GLN A 104 3.18 -15.24 4.96
C GLN A 104 1.85 -14.49 4.83
N THR A 105 0.83 -15.19 4.34
CA THR A 105 -0.56 -14.73 4.31
C THR A 105 -1.35 -15.41 5.43
N SER A 106 -2.66 -15.14 5.50
CA SER A 106 -3.55 -15.84 6.43
C SER A 106 -3.72 -17.33 6.12
N SER A 107 -3.57 -17.72 4.85
CA SER A 107 -3.84 -19.09 4.39
C SER A 107 -2.56 -19.92 4.23
N GLN A 108 -1.44 -19.28 3.84
CA GLN A 108 -0.26 -20.00 3.38
C GLN A 108 1.03 -19.20 3.57
N ARG A 109 2.16 -19.90 3.39
CA ARG A 109 3.49 -19.30 3.34
C ARG A 109 4.13 -19.62 1.99
N LEU A 110 4.47 -18.59 1.23
CA LEU A 110 5.08 -18.69 -0.08
C LEU A 110 6.56 -18.31 0.03
N SER A 111 7.44 -19.12 -0.53
CA SER A 111 8.85 -18.73 -0.71
C SER A 111 8.94 -17.80 -1.92
N LEU A 112 9.27 -16.53 -1.68
CA LEU A 112 9.58 -15.56 -2.72
C LEU A 112 11.10 -15.60 -2.90
N SER A 113 11.61 -16.49 -3.74
CA SER A 113 13.05 -16.72 -3.88
C SER A 113 13.79 -15.40 -4.11
N ALA A 114 14.54 -14.96 -3.11
CA ALA A 114 15.57 -13.96 -3.28
C ALA A 114 16.80 -14.68 -3.86
N SER A 115 17.46 -14.06 -4.85
CA SER A 115 18.69 -14.50 -5.54
C SER A 115 19.21 -15.90 -5.14
N ASN A 116 18.99 -16.90 -6.00
CA ASN A 116 19.34 -18.30 -5.75
C ASN A 116 20.85 -18.58 -5.61
N SER A 117 21.71 -17.58 -5.84
CA SER A 117 23.15 -17.70 -5.70
C SER A 117 23.58 -17.26 -4.31
N ALA A 118 24.00 -18.23 -3.48
CA ALA A 118 24.72 -17.92 -2.26
C ALA A 118 25.92 -17.02 -2.59
N VAL A 119 26.01 -15.88 -1.91
CA VAL A 119 27.12 -14.93 -2.13
C VAL A 119 28.28 -15.39 -1.25
N THR A 120 29.37 -15.80 -1.88
CA THR A 120 30.53 -16.38 -1.19
C THR A 120 31.17 -15.40 -0.21
N GLU A 121 31.22 -14.11 -0.58
CA GLU A 121 31.90 -13.08 0.19
C GLU A 121 31.26 -11.71 -0.05
N LEU A 122 31.07 -10.93 1.04
CA LEU A 122 30.60 -9.55 1.02
C LEU A 122 31.59 -8.66 1.76
N LYS A 123 32.22 -7.75 1.02
CA LYS A 123 33.21 -6.78 1.54
C LYS A 123 32.53 -5.66 2.33
N PRO A 124 33.28 -4.91 3.17
CA PRO A 124 32.79 -3.68 3.76
C PRO A 124 32.21 -2.73 2.71
N GLU A 125 31.14 -2.02 3.04
CA GLU A 125 30.44 -1.05 2.17
C GLU A 125 29.83 -1.65 0.89
N CYS A 126 29.81 -2.97 0.75
CA CYS A 126 29.10 -3.65 -0.33
C CYS A 126 27.70 -4.09 0.11
N CYS A 127 26.81 -4.24 -0.86
CA CYS A 127 25.45 -4.70 -0.65
C CYS A 127 25.08 -5.86 -1.60
N ILE A 128 24.08 -6.63 -1.18
CA ILE A 128 23.39 -7.62 -2.00
C ILE A 128 21.98 -7.10 -2.20
N ASP A 129 21.61 -6.91 -3.45
CA ASP A 129 20.36 -6.30 -3.84
C ASP A 129 19.48 -7.28 -4.59
N ASP A 130 18.18 -7.21 -4.32
CA ASP A 130 17.19 -7.99 -5.05
C ASP A 130 15.85 -7.27 -5.17
N VAL A 131 15.10 -7.61 -6.21
CA VAL A 131 13.77 -7.07 -6.47
C VAL A 131 12.77 -8.20 -6.62
N ILE A 132 11.84 -8.28 -5.67
CA ILE A 132 10.79 -9.28 -5.66
C ILE A 132 9.51 -8.69 -6.24
N HIS A 133 8.85 -9.48 -7.08
CA HIS A 133 7.54 -9.20 -7.66
C HIS A 133 6.57 -10.30 -7.25
N HIS A 134 5.45 -9.93 -6.64
CA HIS A 134 4.43 -10.87 -6.21
C HIS A 134 3.03 -10.35 -6.54
N GLU A 135 2.26 -11.12 -7.30
CA GLU A 135 0.85 -10.83 -7.52
C GLU A 135 0.05 -11.15 -6.26
N VAL A 136 -0.66 -10.15 -5.75
CA VAL A 136 -1.39 -10.25 -4.48
C VAL A 136 -2.71 -10.99 -4.70
N LYS A 137 -2.80 -12.19 -4.14
CA LYS A 137 -3.95 -13.10 -4.32
C LYS A 137 -4.95 -13.11 -3.17
N GLU A 138 -4.62 -12.49 -2.04
CA GLU A 138 -5.43 -12.56 -0.82
C GLU A 138 -5.54 -11.21 -0.14
N ILE A 139 -6.73 -10.89 0.39
CA ILE A 139 -6.93 -9.72 1.25
C ILE A 139 -6.46 -10.01 2.67
N GLY A 140 -6.22 -8.95 3.44
CA GLY A 140 -5.89 -9.08 4.87
C GLY A 140 -4.44 -8.71 5.18
N THR A 141 -3.97 -9.13 6.35
CA THR A 141 -2.60 -8.89 6.78
C THR A 141 -1.65 -9.86 6.11
N HIS A 142 -0.62 -9.33 5.46
CA HIS A 142 0.50 -10.07 4.89
C HIS A 142 1.78 -9.72 5.65
N ILE A 143 2.70 -10.68 5.78
CA ILE A 143 3.97 -10.49 6.46
C ILE A 143 5.09 -11.00 5.54
N LEU A 144 5.92 -10.09 5.05
CA LEU A 144 7.15 -10.44 4.37
C LEU A 144 8.23 -10.75 5.42
N VAL A 145 8.73 -11.98 5.40
CA VAL A 145 9.76 -12.50 6.30
C VAL A 145 11.06 -12.57 5.52
N CYS A 146 11.99 -11.67 5.83
CA CYS A 146 13.31 -11.66 5.22
C CYS A 146 14.32 -12.19 6.23
N ALA A 147 14.97 -13.30 5.89
CA ALA A 147 15.95 -13.98 6.71
C ALA A 147 17.32 -13.95 6.04
N VAL A 148 18.35 -13.64 6.82
CA VAL A 148 19.73 -13.57 6.36
C VAL A 148 20.55 -14.48 7.26
N SER A 149 21.29 -15.41 6.66
CA SER A 149 22.34 -16.17 7.34
C SER A 149 23.67 -15.86 6.71
N TYR A 150 24.71 -15.77 7.54
CA TYR A 150 26.06 -15.49 7.09
C TYR A 150 27.09 -16.07 8.06
N THR A 151 28.33 -16.23 7.59
CA THR A 151 29.47 -16.67 8.38
C THR A 151 30.41 -15.48 8.59
N THR A 152 30.80 -15.21 9.84
CA THR A 152 31.81 -14.20 10.15
C THR A 152 33.19 -14.65 9.65
N GLN A 153 34.13 -13.72 9.53
CA GLN A 153 35.54 -14.06 9.23
C GLN A 153 36.18 -15.06 10.21
N PHE A 154 35.61 -15.23 11.42
CA PHE A 154 36.07 -16.16 12.45
C PHE A 154 35.40 -17.55 12.36
N GLY A 155 34.55 -17.77 11.35
CA GLY A 155 33.85 -19.04 11.15
C GLY A 155 32.54 -19.19 11.92
N GLU A 156 32.09 -18.14 12.61
CA GLU A 156 30.83 -18.17 13.37
C GLU A 156 29.65 -17.95 12.43
N LYS A 157 28.67 -18.87 12.46
CA LYS A 157 27.43 -18.74 11.69
C LYS A 157 26.42 -17.91 12.47
N LEU A 158 26.01 -16.79 11.88
CA LEU A 158 25.00 -15.88 12.41
C LEU A 158 23.76 -15.89 11.53
N TYR A 159 22.62 -15.66 12.17
CA TYR A 159 21.32 -15.66 11.53
C TYR A 159 20.44 -14.59 12.15
N PHE A 160 19.75 -13.84 11.31
CA PHE A 160 18.68 -12.95 11.75
C PHE A 160 17.55 -12.90 10.73
N ARG A 161 16.37 -12.49 11.21
CA ARG A 161 15.21 -12.27 10.35
C ARG A 161 14.46 -11.02 10.78
N LYS A 162 13.87 -10.33 9.81
CA LYS A 162 12.96 -9.21 10.03
C LYS A 162 11.61 -9.50 9.40
N PHE A 163 10.56 -8.98 10.04
CA PHE A 163 9.18 -9.14 9.62
C PHE A 163 8.65 -7.78 9.18
N PHE A 164 8.13 -7.70 7.96
CA PHE A 164 7.54 -6.51 7.39
C PHE A 164 6.06 -6.76 7.15
N LYS A 165 5.23 -6.23 8.05
CA LYS A 165 3.78 -6.39 8.00
C LYS A 165 3.16 -5.31 7.11
N PHE A 166 2.27 -5.70 6.21
CA PHE A 166 1.47 -4.80 5.40
C PHE A 166 0.04 -5.30 5.25
N GLN A 167 -0.88 -4.39 4.90
CA GLN A 167 -2.29 -4.70 4.77
C GLN A 167 -2.70 -4.66 3.30
N VAL A 168 -3.41 -5.70 2.86
CA VAL A 168 -4.04 -5.79 1.54
C VAL A 168 -5.53 -5.49 1.68
N LEU A 169 -6.00 -4.54 0.87
CA LEU A 169 -7.36 -4.02 0.85
C LEU A 169 -8.14 -4.52 -0.37
N LYS A 170 -9.47 -4.46 -0.28
CA LYS A 170 -10.32 -4.66 -1.45
C LYS A 170 -10.18 -3.44 -2.38
N PRO A 171 -10.06 -3.62 -3.70
CA PRO A 171 -9.96 -2.49 -4.64
C PRO A 171 -11.23 -1.64 -4.68
N LEU A 172 -12.39 -2.25 -4.41
CA LEU A 172 -13.68 -1.57 -4.31
C LEU A 172 -14.51 -2.23 -3.19
N ASP A 173 -15.09 -1.42 -2.31
CA ASP A 173 -16.02 -1.89 -1.27
C ASP A 173 -17.44 -1.39 -1.59
N VAL A 174 -18.21 -2.20 -2.32
CA VAL A 174 -19.59 -1.86 -2.69
C VAL A 174 -20.50 -2.16 -1.50
N LYS A 175 -20.97 -1.10 -0.83
CA LYS A 175 -22.01 -1.20 0.21
C LYS A 175 -23.38 -0.91 -0.40
N THR A 176 -24.07 -1.95 -0.84
CA THR A 176 -25.49 -1.82 -1.22
C THR A 176 -26.36 -1.75 0.03
N LYS A 177 -27.04 -0.63 0.22
CA LYS A 177 -28.19 -0.56 1.14
C LYS A 177 -29.38 -1.18 0.42
N PHE A 178 -29.77 -2.39 0.82
CA PHE A 178 -31.02 -2.97 0.37
C PHE A 178 -32.18 -2.16 0.97
N TYR A 179 -32.85 -1.36 0.14
CA TYR A 179 -34.20 -0.95 0.44
C TYR A 179 -35.11 -2.10 0.03
N ASN A 180 -35.69 -2.81 1.00
CA ASN A 180 -36.80 -3.71 0.75
C ASN A 180 -37.95 -2.86 0.21
N ALA A 181 -38.08 -2.83 -1.11
CA ALA A 181 -39.28 -2.36 -1.77
C ALA A 181 -40.35 -3.45 -1.59
N GLU A 182 -40.87 -3.60 -0.38
CA GLU A 182 -42.21 -4.15 -0.19
C GLU A 182 -43.20 -3.11 -0.73
N VAL A 183 -43.21 -2.98 -2.05
CA VAL A 183 -44.28 -2.31 -2.79
C VAL A 183 -45.47 -3.24 -2.66
N ARG A 184 -46.28 -2.90 -1.66
CA ARG A 184 -47.67 -3.33 -1.46
C ARG A 184 -48.30 -3.67 -2.80
N ALA A 185 -48.54 -4.95 -3.04
CA ALA A 185 -49.54 -5.40 -3.99
C ALA A 185 -50.92 -5.04 -3.41
N ALA A 186 -51.33 -3.79 -3.58
CA ALA A 186 -52.71 -3.37 -3.39
C ALA A 186 -53.34 -3.25 -4.78
N CYS A 187 -54.30 -4.12 -5.07
CA CYS A 187 -55.18 -4.06 -6.23
C CYS A 187 -55.73 -2.63 -6.42
N PRO A 188 -55.86 -2.14 -7.66
CA PRO A 188 -56.53 -0.87 -7.91
C PRO A 188 -58.05 -1.10 -7.93
N SER A 189 -58.70 -0.92 -6.80
CA SER A 189 -60.12 -0.55 -6.79
C SER A 189 -60.40 0.35 -5.61
N GLU A 190 -60.93 1.53 -5.93
CA GLU A 190 -61.52 2.55 -5.04
C GLU A 190 -60.58 3.64 -4.52
N LEU A 191 -60.59 4.76 -5.25
CA LEU A 191 -60.58 6.11 -4.66
C LEU A 191 -61.73 6.17 -3.63
N PRO A 192 -61.54 6.82 -2.45
CA PRO A 192 -61.66 8.27 -2.48
C PRO A 192 -60.91 9.07 -1.39
N HIS A 193 -60.85 10.38 -1.67
CA HIS A 193 -60.68 11.53 -0.79
C HIS A 193 -59.30 11.85 -0.16
N LEU A 194 -58.73 12.93 -0.72
CA LEU A 194 -57.82 13.85 -0.06
C LEU A 194 -58.20 14.11 1.41
N ARG A 195 -57.26 13.87 2.33
CA ARG A 195 -57.07 14.72 3.52
C ARG A 195 -55.58 14.98 3.74
N LEU A 196 -55.24 16.27 3.74
CA LEU A 196 -53.94 16.84 4.08
C LEU A 196 -53.64 16.71 5.59
N PRO A 197 -52.37 16.86 6.01
CA PRO A 197 -51.83 16.28 7.24
C PRO A 197 -52.02 17.19 8.46
N SER A 198 -52.24 16.59 9.64
CA SER A 198 -52.17 17.27 10.94
C SER A 198 -50.98 16.74 11.76
N ARG A 199 -49.89 17.48 11.63
CA ARG A 199 -48.96 17.94 12.66
C ARG A 199 -49.08 17.38 14.10
N LEU A 200 -47.86 17.12 14.62
CA LEU A 200 -47.33 17.42 15.96
C LEU A 200 -47.75 16.52 17.16
N VAL A 201 -46.74 15.87 17.77
CA VAL A 201 -46.15 16.22 19.08
C VAL A 201 -45.85 15.04 20.00
N ASN A 202 -44.56 14.99 20.39
CA ASN A 202 -43.93 14.55 21.63
C ASN A 202 -44.14 13.14 22.19
N GLY A 203 -43.02 12.53 22.56
CA GLY A 203 -42.97 11.53 23.62
C GLY A 203 -41.64 10.79 23.69
N ASN A 204 -40.62 11.41 24.32
CA ASN A 204 -39.54 10.68 24.98
C ASN A 204 -40.14 9.59 25.87
N ILE A 205 -39.69 8.33 25.80
CA ILE A 205 -39.45 7.49 26.98
C ILE A 205 -38.32 6.49 26.67
N ILE A 206 -37.30 6.55 27.53
CA ILE A 206 -36.25 5.56 27.75
C ILE A 206 -36.87 4.39 28.52
N SER A 207 -36.67 3.13 28.11
CA SER A 207 -36.71 2.02 29.07
C SER A 207 -35.80 0.85 28.68
N SER A 208 -34.79 0.67 29.51
CA SER A 208 -34.08 -0.56 29.80
C SER A 208 -35.02 -1.71 30.20
N ALA A 209 -34.68 -2.95 29.84
CA ALA A 209 -35.13 -4.13 30.56
C ALA A 209 -34.05 -5.22 30.52
N SER A 210 -33.38 -5.38 31.66
CA SER A 210 -32.67 -6.59 32.08
C SER A 210 -33.63 -7.78 32.09
N ASN A 211 -33.13 -8.98 31.77
CA ASN A 211 -33.81 -10.20 32.16
C ASN A 211 -32.94 -11.08 33.05
N HIS A 212 -33.61 -11.61 34.06
CA HIS A 212 -33.12 -12.09 35.33
C HIS A 212 -32.90 -13.61 35.30
N GLN A 213 -31.85 -14.08 35.99
CA GLN A 213 -31.64 -15.46 36.40
C GLN A 213 -32.79 -15.95 37.30
N ARG A 214 -33.18 -17.23 37.17
CA ARG A 214 -33.65 -18.07 38.29
C ARG A 214 -33.54 -19.56 37.90
N GLY A 215 -33.10 -20.37 38.84
CA GLY A 215 -33.10 -21.84 38.80
C GLY A 215 -31.73 -22.43 39.01
#